data_AF-A0A851GDZ7-F1
#
_entry.id   AF-A0A851GDZ7-F1
#
_cell.length_a   1.000
_cell.length_b   1.000
_cell.length_c   1.000
_cell.angle_alpha   90.00
_cell.angle_beta   90.00
_cell.angle_gamma   90.00
#
_symmetry.space_group_name_H-M   'P 1'
#
loop_
_entity.id
_entity.type
_entity.pdbx_description
1 polymer ?
#
loop_
_entity_poly.entity_id
_entity_poly.type
_entity_poly.pdbx_seq_one_letter_code
_entity_poly.pdbx_strand_id
1 'polypeptide(L)'
;MSDKTKIQWCDSTVNPIMGCHGCELFPKPAEVLKTIADAMNHAGADTTEKKIKAIYKQLIDDVFLHSENPNPGHTQKVTTSNIWHLRERFLDSVEKQHGKSVADEAKDAIRKSITCYAAILHLNKGANILDREGLRGNQVKPRQVKAGYAPVFEEITSFGGRAATIAGKKDLLGTYNKKTSWKHRLPRMIFVSDMGDALSRVADFPFLKADLMPAIQSEDGERHLWLWLTKCPSIMAKFAEEIGGFPPNVCAMTTLTGPDRTSLKRLADLKKVKASIKGLSIEPLWERIPPEQLDLEGIDWVILGGESGSGNLTRPFKLEWVDEMRRHCEKSGVAFFLKQLGAKPTRDGELIRLKDGHGGDWAEWDESLRVREFPQAFHDHRKDEMIKSSSPRPVEKKSKGKSIGSSITKEEEVEFRQQHKIVVKGVQAFWDLGQALSVIKSGKLWRAAGHKSWNAYCQSVAGMSRAHAHRLIGAASFMETFKTSPIGDVFPVNEAQVRPLLQLPDPEKQVSAWGTAVEQAGGDQPSAKEVKTVVFDILHPDGLPEKPRSRSEQRIQLFSRLKEATRKKRSWKQVEEMLDELEALL
;
A
#
# COMPACT_ATOMS: atom_id res chain seq x y z
N MET A 1 5.36 -3.09 13.52
CA MET A 1 4.03 -3.08 14.17
C MET A 1 3.21 -1.95 13.62
N SER A 2 1.93 -2.21 13.36
CA SER A 2 0.97 -1.17 13.02
C SER A 2 -0.37 -1.47 13.67
N ASP A 3 -0.97 -0.49 14.34
CA ASP A 3 -2.35 -0.59 14.84
C ASP A 3 -3.36 -0.66 13.68
N LYS A 4 -3.05 0.01 12.56
CA LYS A 4 -3.85 0.00 11.33
C LYS A 4 -2.97 -0.37 10.14
N THR A 5 -3.24 -1.51 9.52
CA THR A 5 -2.53 -1.94 8.32
C THR A 5 -3.33 -1.70 7.04
N LYS A 6 -2.63 -1.67 5.90
CA LYS A 6 -3.24 -1.66 4.57
C LYS A 6 -3.54 -3.08 4.05
N ILE A 7 -3.09 -4.11 4.77
CA ILE A 7 -3.33 -5.51 4.42
C ILE A 7 -4.82 -5.81 4.59
N GLN A 8 -5.45 -6.30 3.54
CA GLN A 8 -6.90 -6.40 3.44
C GLN A 8 -7.49 -7.49 4.36
N TRP A 9 -6.71 -8.51 4.67
CA TRP A 9 -7.14 -9.68 5.44
C TRP A 9 -6.87 -9.56 6.96
N CYS A 10 -6.28 -8.46 7.44
CA CYS A 10 -6.09 -8.20 8.87
C CYS A 10 -6.30 -6.71 9.22
N ASP A 11 -6.25 -6.38 10.51
CA ASP A 11 -6.45 -5.01 11.01
C ASP A 11 -5.16 -4.41 11.55
N SER A 12 -4.34 -5.24 12.17
CA SER A 12 -3.10 -4.84 12.82
C SER A 12 -1.96 -5.79 12.50
N THR A 13 -0.73 -5.33 12.71
CA THR A 13 0.46 -6.17 12.58
C THR A 13 1.38 -6.02 13.78
N VAL A 14 2.05 -7.12 14.12
CA VAL A 14 3.03 -7.19 15.21
C VAL A 14 4.26 -7.97 14.75
N ASN A 15 5.43 -7.47 15.09
CA ASN A 15 6.69 -8.15 14.84
C ASN A 15 7.44 -8.31 16.16
N PRO A 16 7.23 -9.41 16.89
CA PRO A 16 7.97 -9.68 18.11
C PRO A 16 9.45 -9.93 17.80
N ILE A 17 9.74 -10.46 16.61
CA ILE A 17 11.08 -10.68 16.09
C ILE A 17 11.16 -10.11 14.68
N MET A 18 12.28 -9.44 14.37
CA MET A 18 12.61 -8.92 13.04
C MET A 18 13.85 -9.64 12.50
N GLY A 19 13.97 -9.67 11.17
CA GLY A 19 14.94 -10.50 10.46
C GLY A 19 14.38 -11.89 10.16
N CYS A 20 15.15 -12.68 9.44
CA CYS A 20 14.82 -14.07 9.12
C CYS A 20 16.10 -14.89 8.93
N HIS A 21 16.13 -16.10 9.49
CA HIS A 21 17.26 -17.00 9.36
C HIS A 21 16.95 -18.12 8.35
N GLY A 22 17.78 -18.26 7.31
CA GLY A 22 17.77 -19.46 6.44
C GLY A 22 16.57 -19.58 5.49
N CYS A 23 16.02 -18.47 5.02
CA CYS A 23 14.97 -18.45 4.00
C CYS A 23 15.56 -18.41 2.58
N GLU A 24 15.04 -19.22 1.67
CA GLU A 24 15.45 -19.29 0.27
C GLU A 24 15.21 -17.98 -0.50
N LEU A 25 14.30 -17.14 -0.01
CA LEU A 25 14.01 -15.81 -0.59
C LEU A 25 15.04 -14.75 -0.18
N PHE A 26 15.87 -15.03 0.83
CA PHE A 26 16.99 -14.20 1.26
C PHE A 26 18.25 -15.07 1.29
N PRO A 27 18.86 -15.30 0.11
CA PRO A 27 19.91 -16.29 -0.06
C PRO A 27 21.18 -15.95 0.69
N LYS A 28 22.01 -16.96 0.88
CA LYS A 28 23.34 -16.80 1.49
C LYS A 28 24.24 -15.99 0.56
N PRO A 29 25.28 -15.31 1.08
CA PRO A 29 26.17 -14.50 0.26
C PRO A 29 26.80 -15.27 -0.90
N ALA A 30 27.19 -16.54 -0.68
CA ALA A 30 27.77 -17.39 -1.72
C ALA A 30 26.83 -17.63 -2.91
N GLU A 31 25.54 -17.83 -2.65
CA GLU A 31 24.52 -18.04 -3.70
C GLU A 31 24.32 -16.76 -4.54
N VAL A 32 24.33 -15.60 -3.88
CA VAL A 32 24.28 -14.29 -4.57
C VAL A 32 25.53 -14.09 -5.43
N LEU A 33 26.72 -14.30 -4.86
CA LEU A 33 27.99 -14.15 -5.58
C LEU A 33 28.10 -15.08 -6.79
N LYS A 34 27.62 -16.33 -6.65
CA LYS A 34 27.56 -17.28 -7.76
C LYS A 34 26.63 -16.78 -8.87
N THR A 35 25.43 -16.31 -8.51
CA THR A 35 24.46 -15.79 -9.49
C THR A 35 25.01 -14.59 -10.26
N ILE A 36 25.78 -13.71 -9.59
CA ILE A 36 26.47 -12.59 -10.25
C ILE A 36 27.56 -13.11 -11.19
N ALA A 37 28.37 -14.08 -10.76
CA ALA A 37 29.43 -14.67 -11.59
C ALA A 37 28.87 -15.27 -12.87
N ASP A 38 27.82 -16.09 -12.73
CA ASP A 38 27.16 -16.75 -13.86
C ASP A 38 26.60 -15.71 -14.84
N ALA A 39 25.92 -14.66 -14.35
CA ALA A 39 25.39 -13.59 -15.19
C ALA A 39 26.50 -12.80 -15.92
N MET A 40 27.57 -12.44 -15.22
CA MET A 40 28.72 -11.75 -15.82
C MET A 40 29.40 -12.61 -16.89
N ASN A 41 29.56 -13.91 -16.65
CA ASN A 41 30.17 -14.83 -17.61
C ASN A 41 29.29 -15.02 -18.85
N HIS A 42 27.96 -15.11 -18.69
CA HIS A 42 27.04 -15.11 -19.83
C HIS A 42 27.12 -13.82 -20.67
N ALA A 43 27.47 -12.70 -20.04
CA ALA A 43 27.70 -11.41 -20.70
C ALA A 43 29.11 -11.26 -21.30
N GLY A 44 29.94 -12.30 -21.25
CA GLY A 44 31.29 -12.32 -21.85
C GLY A 44 32.43 -11.93 -20.91
N ALA A 45 32.21 -11.83 -19.60
CA ALA A 45 33.31 -11.68 -18.65
C ALA A 45 34.03 -13.02 -18.37
N ASP A 46 35.28 -12.96 -17.93
CA ASP A 46 35.98 -14.08 -17.28
C ASP A 46 36.10 -13.83 -15.78
N THR A 47 35.08 -14.23 -15.03
CA THR A 47 35.03 -14.08 -13.57
C THR A 47 34.63 -15.35 -12.84
N THR A 48 34.85 -15.35 -11.53
CA THR A 48 34.48 -16.44 -10.63
C THR A 48 33.89 -15.88 -9.34
N GLU A 49 33.15 -16.70 -8.59
CA GLU A 49 32.66 -16.34 -7.26
C GLU A 49 33.80 -15.79 -6.37
N LYS A 50 35.00 -16.39 -6.44
CA LYS A 50 36.18 -15.98 -5.67
C LYS A 50 36.67 -14.59 -6.08
N LYS A 51 36.72 -14.27 -7.39
CA LYS A 51 37.10 -12.94 -7.90
C LYS A 51 36.10 -11.88 -7.41
N ILE A 52 34.80 -12.13 -7.54
CA ILE A 52 33.74 -11.20 -7.10
C ILE A 52 33.78 -11.00 -5.59
N LYS A 53 33.95 -12.09 -4.82
CA LYS A 53 34.08 -12.03 -3.35
C LYS A 53 35.27 -11.16 -2.93
N ALA A 54 36.39 -11.23 -3.65
CA ALA A 54 37.56 -10.40 -3.37
C ALA A 54 37.26 -8.90 -3.57
N ILE A 55 36.55 -8.54 -4.65
CA ILE A 55 36.12 -7.15 -4.89
C ILE A 55 35.23 -6.65 -3.74
N TYR A 56 34.21 -7.43 -3.35
CA TYR A 56 33.36 -7.04 -2.22
C TYR A 56 34.13 -6.97 -0.91
N LYS A 57 35.08 -7.89 -0.66
CA LYS A 57 35.92 -7.85 0.54
C LYS A 57 36.75 -6.57 0.60
N GLN A 58 37.36 -6.17 -0.51
CA GLN A 58 38.10 -4.92 -0.62
C GLN A 58 37.18 -3.72 -0.35
N LEU A 59 36.01 -3.64 -1.00
CA LEU A 59 35.06 -2.56 -0.78
C LEU A 59 34.59 -2.45 0.68
N ILE A 60 34.41 -3.60 1.36
CA ILE A 60 34.05 -3.65 2.78
C ILE A 60 35.23 -3.18 3.64
N ASP A 61 36.42 -3.69 3.38
CA ASP A 61 37.64 -3.30 4.12
C ASP A 61 37.92 -1.81 4.00
N ASP A 62 37.74 -1.23 2.82
CA ASP A 62 37.85 0.20 2.61
C ASP A 62 36.88 0.98 3.49
N VAL A 63 35.63 0.50 3.67
CA VAL A 63 34.68 1.17 4.58
C VAL A 63 35.10 1.04 6.04
N PHE A 64 35.56 -0.14 6.47
CA PHE A 64 35.99 -0.38 7.86
C PHE A 64 37.34 0.28 8.20
N LEU A 65 38.21 0.52 7.22
CA LEU A 65 39.47 1.25 7.43
C LEU A 65 39.21 2.72 7.79
N HIS A 66 38.15 3.30 7.23
CA HIS A 66 37.76 4.69 7.48
C HIS A 66 36.73 4.82 8.62
N SER A 67 36.42 3.73 9.33
CA SER A 67 35.48 3.71 10.44
C SER A 67 35.65 2.49 11.34
N GLU A 68 36.01 2.69 12.62
CA GLU A 68 36.11 1.60 13.61
C GLU A 68 34.78 0.83 13.79
N ASN A 69 33.63 1.40 13.38
CA ASN A 69 32.33 0.72 13.38
C ASN A 69 31.33 1.37 12.38
N PRO A 70 31.19 0.85 11.15
CA PRO A 70 30.57 1.58 10.05
C PRO A 70 29.04 1.72 10.11
N ASN A 71 28.34 0.89 10.89
CA ASN A 71 26.98 1.08 11.41
C ASN A 71 26.49 -0.20 12.11
N PRO A 72 25.49 -0.15 13.02
CA PRO A 72 25.00 -1.32 13.76
C PRO A 72 24.64 -2.51 12.86
N GLY A 73 25.08 -3.70 13.24
CA GLY A 73 24.82 -4.98 12.55
C GLY A 73 25.72 -5.29 11.34
N HIS A 74 26.42 -4.29 10.79
CA HIS A 74 27.41 -4.55 9.74
C HIS A 74 28.70 -5.15 10.31
N THR A 75 29.24 -6.15 9.62
CA THR A 75 30.52 -6.79 9.98
C THR A 75 31.50 -6.72 8.82
N GLN A 76 32.80 -6.88 9.12
CA GLN A 76 33.89 -6.89 8.12
C GLN A 76 33.93 -8.22 7.32
N LYS A 77 32.74 -8.73 6.96
CA LYS A 77 32.52 -9.97 6.20
C LYS A 77 31.61 -9.70 5.02
N VAL A 78 31.73 -10.50 3.98
CA VAL A 78 30.81 -10.45 2.83
C VAL A 78 29.46 -11.05 3.26
N THR A 79 28.49 -10.19 3.54
CA THR A 79 27.09 -10.54 3.85
C THR A 79 26.17 -10.14 2.70
N THR A 80 24.95 -10.69 2.68
CA THR A 80 23.95 -10.37 1.65
C THR A 80 23.54 -8.90 1.75
N SER A 81 23.41 -8.37 2.97
CA SER A 81 23.22 -6.94 3.22
C SER A 81 24.36 -6.07 2.69
N ASN A 82 25.62 -6.45 2.94
CA ASN A 82 26.78 -5.71 2.44
C ASN A 82 26.85 -5.72 0.91
N ILE A 83 26.59 -6.88 0.28
CA ILE A 83 26.50 -7.01 -1.18
C ILE A 83 25.49 -6.03 -1.74
N TRP A 84 24.30 -5.96 -1.14
CA TRP A 84 23.25 -5.05 -1.60
C TRP A 84 23.63 -3.58 -1.42
N HIS A 85 24.16 -3.17 -0.27
CA HIS A 85 24.47 -1.77 0.00
C HIS A 85 25.65 -1.26 -0.83
N LEU A 86 26.65 -2.10 -1.09
CA LEU A 86 27.83 -1.76 -1.89
C LEU A 86 27.66 -2.00 -3.39
N ARG A 87 26.49 -2.50 -3.83
CA ARG A 87 26.24 -2.87 -5.23
C ARG A 87 26.61 -1.76 -6.22
N GLU A 88 26.32 -0.49 -5.94
CA GLU A 88 26.62 0.58 -6.91
C GLU A 88 28.14 0.77 -7.06
N ARG A 89 28.91 0.74 -5.96
CA ARG A 89 30.39 0.79 -6.00
C ARG A 89 30.99 -0.43 -6.69
N PHE A 90 30.39 -1.60 -6.49
CA PHE A 90 30.76 -2.84 -7.18
C PHE A 90 30.49 -2.71 -8.68
N LEU A 91 29.30 -2.24 -9.07
CA LEU A 91 28.91 -2.05 -10.46
C LEU A 91 29.79 -1.02 -11.18
N ASP A 92 30.18 0.08 -10.52
CA ASP A 92 31.16 1.03 -11.04
C ASP A 92 32.51 0.37 -11.34
N SER A 93 32.92 -0.59 -10.49
CA SER A 93 34.16 -1.36 -10.68
C SER A 93 34.03 -2.35 -11.83
N VAL A 94 32.89 -3.02 -11.95
CA VAL A 94 32.59 -3.93 -13.06
C VAL A 94 32.51 -3.19 -14.40
N GLU A 95 31.85 -2.03 -14.46
CA GLU A 95 31.72 -1.24 -15.70
C GLU A 95 33.10 -0.78 -16.19
N LYS A 96 33.99 -0.36 -15.29
CA LYS A 96 35.36 0.03 -15.62
C LYS A 96 36.22 -1.12 -16.17
N GLN A 97 36.00 -2.35 -15.67
CA GLN A 97 36.84 -3.51 -16.02
C GLN A 97 36.28 -4.33 -17.19
N HIS A 98 34.96 -4.44 -17.29
CA HIS A 98 34.27 -5.37 -18.19
C HIS A 98 33.24 -4.68 -19.10
N GLY A 99 33.07 -3.36 -18.96
CA GLY A 99 32.13 -2.58 -19.75
C GLY A 99 30.70 -2.60 -19.22
N LYS A 100 29.88 -1.68 -19.75
CA LYS A 100 28.53 -1.40 -19.27
C LYS A 100 27.57 -2.58 -19.38
N SER A 101 27.64 -3.35 -20.47
CA SER A 101 26.74 -4.49 -20.69
C SER A 101 26.88 -5.56 -19.58
N VAL A 102 28.12 -5.87 -19.19
CA VAL A 102 28.39 -6.83 -18.10
C VAL A 102 27.91 -6.28 -16.75
N ALA A 103 28.10 -4.97 -16.52
CA ALA A 103 27.61 -4.32 -15.30
C ALA A 103 26.06 -4.35 -15.22
N ASP A 104 25.35 -4.12 -16.33
CA ASP A 104 23.88 -4.19 -16.35
C ASP A 104 23.37 -5.62 -16.04
N GLU A 105 24.01 -6.67 -16.56
CA GLU A 105 23.67 -8.06 -16.22
C GLU A 105 23.98 -8.40 -14.76
N ALA A 106 25.12 -7.95 -14.22
CA ALA A 106 25.46 -8.10 -12.81
C ALA A 106 24.44 -7.40 -11.90
N LYS A 107 23.97 -6.21 -12.29
CA LYS A 107 22.96 -5.43 -11.56
C LYS A 107 21.62 -6.16 -11.51
N ASP A 108 21.21 -6.74 -12.64
CA ASP A 108 19.99 -7.53 -12.72
C ASP A 108 20.09 -8.82 -11.91
N ALA A 109 21.25 -9.48 -11.92
CA ALA A 109 21.53 -10.66 -11.09
C ALA A 109 21.42 -10.35 -9.59
N ILE A 110 22.02 -9.24 -9.11
CA ILE A 110 21.90 -8.79 -7.71
C ILE A 110 20.43 -8.57 -7.33
N ARG A 111 19.68 -7.86 -8.19
CA ARG A 111 18.27 -7.55 -7.94
C ARG A 111 17.39 -8.79 -7.90
N LYS A 112 17.61 -9.75 -8.80
CA LYS A 112 16.85 -11.00 -8.88
C LYS A 112 17.21 -12.00 -7.77
N SER A 113 18.42 -11.90 -7.20
CA SER A 113 18.87 -12.81 -6.15
C SER A 113 18.11 -12.60 -4.82
N ILE A 114 17.69 -11.37 -4.51
CA ILE A 114 17.00 -11.06 -3.25
C ILE A 114 15.53 -10.79 -3.53
N THR A 115 14.69 -11.80 -3.39
CA THR A 115 13.24 -11.73 -3.68
C THR A 115 12.39 -11.54 -2.42
N CYS A 116 12.95 -11.73 -1.23
CA CYS A 116 12.26 -11.52 0.03
C CYS A 116 11.87 -10.05 0.22
N TYR A 117 10.58 -9.73 0.10
CA TYR A 117 10.07 -8.37 0.29
C TYR A 117 10.45 -7.77 1.65
N ALA A 118 10.35 -8.54 2.73
CA ALA A 118 10.74 -8.10 4.07
C ALA A 118 12.24 -7.76 4.14
N ALA A 119 13.09 -8.52 3.46
CA ALA A 119 14.51 -8.25 3.36
C ALA A 119 14.77 -6.98 2.54
N ILE A 120 14.16 -6.83 1.36
CA ILE A 120 14.30 -5.62 0.53
C ILE A 120 13.88 -4.37 1.32
N LEU A 121 12.79 -4.44 2.08
CA LEU A 121 12.38 -3.35 2.96
C LEU A 121 13.43 -3.04 4.03
N HIS A 122 14.03 -4.05 4.67
CA HIS A 122 15.13 -3.86 5.62
C HIS A 122 16.37 -3.28 4.95
N LEU A 123 16.76 -3.78 3.80
CA LEU A 123 17.90 -3.29 3.04
C LEU A 123 17.76 -1.80 2.64
N ASN A 124 16.51 -1.33 2.51
CA ASN A 124 16.20 0.06 2.18
C ASN A 124 15.98 0.95 3.42
N LYS A 125 15.46 0.41 4.54
CA LYS A 125 15.02 1.18 5.73
C LYS A 125 15.84 0.92 7.01
N GLY A 126 16.63 -0.15 7.03
CA GLY A 126 17.55 -0.53 8.11
C GLY A 126 18.87 0.24 8.02
N ALA A 127 19.89 -0.22 8.74
CA ALA A 127 21.22 0.35 8.66
C ALA A 127 21.81 0.13 7.27
N ASN A 128 22.61 1.08 6.80
CA ASN A 128 23.38 0.93 5.57
C ASN A 128 24.85 1.15 5.90
N ILE A 129 25.72 0.29 5.38
CA ILE A 129 27.17 0.40 5.59
C ILE A 129 27.76 1.74 5.10
N LEU A 130 27.06 2.49 4.24
CA LEU A 130 27.48 3.78 3.69
C LEU A 130 26.81 5.00 4.35
N ASP A 131 25.94 4.84 5.35
CA ASP A 131 25.15 5.94 5.94
C ASP A 131 25.97 6.85 6.91
N ARG A 132 27.25 7.14 6.66
CA ARG A 132 28.01 8.21 7.35
C ARG A 132 28.45 9.32 6.41
N GLU A 133 28.71 10.51 6.98
CA GLU A 133 29.18 11.70 6.25
C GLU A 133 30.35 11.35 5.32
N GLY A 134 30.26 11.77 4.05
CA GLY A 134 31.32 11.61 3.06
C GLY A 134 31.37 10.25 2.33
N LEU A 135 30.77 9.17 2.86
CA LEU A 135 30.81 7.85 2.20
C LEU A 135 29.72 7.66 1.14
N ARG A 136 28.74 8.56 1.09
CA ARG A 136 27.57 8.44 0.21
C ARG A 136 27.45 9.51 -0.86
N GLY A 137 28.55 9.92 -1.49
CA GLY A 137 28.53 10.91 -2.58
C GLY A 137 27.65 12.14 -2.26
N ASN A 138 26.96 12.70 -3.25
CA ASN A 138 26.14 13.93 -3.14
C ASN A 138 24.93 13.89 -2.15
N GLN A 139 24.77 12.86 -1.30
CA GLN A 139 23.73 12.84 -0.26
C GLN A 139 24.26 13.33 1.09
N VAL A 140 23.75 14.47 1.54
CA VAL A 140 24.23 15.25 2.69
C VAL A 140 23.82 14.67 4.06
N LYS A 141 22.99 13.63 4.15
CA LYS A 141 22.52 13.09 5.44
C LYS A 141 22.49 11.56 5.51
N PRO A 142 23.10 10.94 6.54
CA PRO A 142 22.86 9.55 6.96
C PRO A 142 21.38 9.18 6.99
N ARG A 143 20.98 8.00 6.48
CA ARG A 143 19.65 7.48 6.85
C ARG A 143 19.68 7.10 8.33
N GLN A 144 18.72 7.60 9.09
CA GLN A 144 18.43 7.06 10.41
C GLN A 144 17.70 5.73 10.24
N VAL A 145 18.20 4.68 10.91
CA VAL A 145 17.50 3.39 11.02
C VAL A 145 16.13 3.65 11.59
N LYS A 146 15.07 3.23 10.87
CA LYS A 146 13.71 3.42 11.36
C LYS A 146 13.50 2.59 12.62
N ALA A 147 12.96 3.22 13.66
CA ALA A 147 12.63 2.56 14.91
C ALA A 147 11.84 1.26 14.66
N GLY A 148 12.34 0.17 15.22
CA GLY A 148 11.71 -1.12 15.21
C GLY A 148 12.04 -2.07 14.06
N TYR A 149 13.00 -1.73 13.20
CA TYR A 149 13.69 -2.66 12.31
C TYR A 149 14.90 -3.29 13.01
N ALA A 150 15.30 -4.49 12.59
CA ALA A 150 16.61 -5.02 12.94
C ALA A 150 17.72 -4.14 12.31
N PRO A 151 18.93 -4.07 12.89
CA PRO A 151 20.04 -3.33 12.31
C PRO A 151 20.33 -3.74 10.87
N VAL A 152 20.48 -5.05 10.65
CA VAL A 152 20.56 -5.71 9.33
C VAL A 152 19.61 -6.92 9.31
N PHE A 153 19.19 -7.37 8.12
CA PHE A 153 18.18 -8.44 8.01
C PHE A 153 18.68 -9.81 8.51
N GLU A 154 20.00 -10.06 8.40
CA GLU A 154 20.67 -11.25 8.95
C GLU A 154 20.67 -11.29 10.48
N GLU A 155 20.55 -10.13 11.15
CA GLU A 155 20.61 -10.02 12.60
C GLU A 155 19.21 -10.14 13.20
N ILE A 156 18.87 -11.35 13.62
CA ILE A 156 17.60 -11.63 14.29
C ILE A 156 17.50 -10.81 15.57
N THR A 157 16.52 -9.91 15.61
CA THR A 157 16.33 -8.95 16.70
C THR A 157 14.96 -9.15 17.34
N SER A 158 14.94 -9.44 18.63
CA SER A 158 13.72 -9.56 19.43
C SER A 158 13.31 -8.21 20.03
N PHE A 159 12.01 -7.95 20.11
CA PHE A 159 11.45 -6.72 20.64
C PHE A 159 10.33 -7.02 21.63
N GLY A 160 10.66 -7.00 22.92
CA GLY A 160 9.71 -7.26 24.00
C GLY A 160 8.62 -6.19 24.14
N GLY A 161 7.49 -6.57 24.72
CA GLY A 161 6.33 -5.71 25.02
C GLY A 161 5.46 -5.36 23.81
N ARG A 162 5.90 -5.72 22.61
CA ARG A 162 5.18 -5.50 21.35
C ARG A 162 3.87 -6.27 21.29
N ALA A 163 3.91 -7.54 21.70
CA ALA A 163 2.75 -8.41 21.71
C ALA A 163 1.71 -7.92 22.73
N ALA A 164 2.14 -7.59 23.96
CA ALA A 164 1.26 -7.02 24.98
C ALA A 164 0.62 -5.70 24.53
N THR A 165 1.39 -4.82 23.87
CA THR A 165 0.88 -3.54 23.34
C THR A 165 -0.23 -3.75 22.31
N ILE A 166 -0.09 -4.75 21.42
CA ILE A 166 -1.11 -5.00 20.40
C ILE A 166 -2.32 -5.75 20.95
N ALA A 167 -2.13 -6.64 21.94
CA ALA A 167 -3.23 -7.31 22.65
C ALA A 167 -4.15 -6.27 23.33
N GLY A 168 -3.57 -5.25 23.97
CA GLY A 168 -4.33 -4.15 24.58
C GLY A 168 -5.09 -3.24 23.60
N LYS A 169 -5.04 -3.48 22.29
CA LYS A 169 -5.80 -2.68 21.31
C LYS A 169 -7.27 -3.04 21.31
N LYS A 170 -8.12 -2.01 21.18
CA LYS A 170 -9.57 -2.14 21.15
C LYS A 170 -10.03 -3.25 20.20
N ASP A 171 -10.90 -4.11 20.71
CA ASP A 171 -11.64 -5.09 19.91
C ASP A 171 -12.43 -4.43 18.76
N LEU A 172 -12.58 -5.15 17.66
CA LEU A 172 -13.34 -4.76 16.49
C LEU A 172 -14.59 -5.63 16.28
N LEU A 173 -14.84 -6.62 17.14
CA LEU A 173 -16.05 -7.41 17.11
C LEU A 173 -17.29 -6.50 17.15
N GLY A 174 -18.25 -6.75 16.26
CA GLY A 174 -19.46 -5.94 16.11
C GLY A 174 -19.28 -4.59 15.40
N THR A 175 -18.05 -4.19 15.05
CA THR A 175 -17.82 -2.96 14.29
C THR A 175 -18.10 -3.13 12.80
N TYR A 176 -18.38 -2.02 12.12
CA TYR A 176 -18.56 -1.99 10.66
C TYR A 176 -17.67 -0.92 10.03
N ASN A 177 -16.97 -1.29 8.97
CA ASN A 177 -16.17 -0.38 8.16
C ASN A 177 -16.47 -0.62 6.69
N LYS A 178 -17.05 0.38 6.01
CA LYS A 178 -17.40 0.31 4.59
C LYS A 178 -16.22 -0.04 3.69
N LYS A 179 -14.99 0.38 4.03
CA LYS A 179 -13.79 0.09 3.23
C LYS A 179 -13.29 -1.34 3.37
N THR A 180 -13.72 -2.05 4.41
CA THR A 180 -13.32 -3.43 4.70
C THR A 180 -14.55 -4.23 5.11
N SER A 181 -15.64 -4.09 4.37
CA SER A 181 -16.95 -4.65 4.70
C SER A 181 -16.92 -6.18 4.81
N TRP A 182 -16.00 -6.84 4.12
CA TRP A 182 -15.75 -8.29 4.22
C TRP A 182 -15.28 -8.75 5.61
N LYS A 183 -14.76 -7.84 6.46
CA LYS A 183 -14.40 -8.13 7.86
C LYS A 183 -15.53 -7.89 8.85
N HIS A 184 -16.74 -7.60 8.38
CA HIS A 184 -17.87 -7.31 9.27
C HIS A 184 -18.12 -8.48 10.23
N ARG A 185 -18.36 -8.15 11.51
CA ARG A 185 -18.60 -9.10 12.61
C ARG A 185 -17.43 -10.01 12.95
N LEU A 186 -16.23 -9.74 12.44
CA LEU A 186 -15.03 -10.39 12.93
C LEU A 186 -14.40 -9.57 14.07
N PRO A 187 -13.77 -10.23 15.04
CA PRO A 187 -12.90 -9.55 15.99
C PRO A 187 -11.70 -8.94 15.26
N ARG A 188 -10.89 -8.16 15.98
CA ARG A 188 -9.64 -7.67 15.40
C ARG A 188 -8.74 -8.85 15.02
N MET A 189 -8.22 -8.81 13.81
CA MET A 189 -7.22 -9.75 13.32
C MET A 189 -5.81 -9.13 13.35
N ILE A 190 -4.89 -9.81 14.02
CA ILE A 190 -3.52 -9.36 14.25
C ILE A 190 -2.57 -10.27 13.49
N PHE A 191 -1.89 -9.73 12.48
CA PHE A 191 -0.87 -10.45 11.72
C PHE A 191 0.48 -10.42 12.45
N VAL A 192 0.97 -11.59 12.84
CA VAL A 192 2.30 -11.79 13.42
C VAL A 192 3.32 -12.02 12.31
N SER A 193 4.43 -11.28 12.34
CA SER A 193 5.56 -11.38 11.40
C SER A 193 5.32 -10.80 9.99
N ASP A 194 4.71 -9.60 9.90
CA ASP A 194 4.49 -8.91 8.60
C ASP A 194 5.77 -8.48 7.87
N MET A 195 6.86 -8.26 8.61
CA MET A 195 8.15 -7.83 8.07
C MET A 195 9.33 -8.65 8.61
N GLY A 196 9.08 -9.85 9.11
CA GLY A 196 10.10 -10.75 9.64
C GLY A 196 9.62 -12.19 9.58
N ASP A 197 10.30 -13.07 10.32
CA ASP A 197 9.81 -14.41 10.59
C ASP A 197 10.21 -14.86 11.99
N ALA A 198 9.25 -14.77 12.91
CA ALA A 198 9.48 -15.09 14.32
C ALA A 198 9.78 -16.57 14.56
N LEU A 199 9.44 -17.45 13.61
CA LEU A 199 9.66 -18.89 13.70
C LEU A 199 10.75 -19.37 12.74
N SER A 200 11.73 -18.52 12.43
CA SER A 200 12.86 -18.87 11.57
C SER A 200 13.95 -19.71 12.25
N ARG A 201 13.97 -19.80 13.59
CA ARG A 201 14.91 -20.67 14.34
C ARG A 201 14.40 -21.03 15.74
N VAL A 202 14.78 -22.21 16.23
CA VAL A 202 14.40 -22.75 17.56
C VAL A 202 14.96 -21.91 18.71
N ALA A 203 16.11 -21.25 18.52
CA ALA A 203 16.77 -20.45 19.55
C ALA A 203 15.90 -19.30 20.11
N ASP A 204 14.86 -18.88 19.37
CA ASP A 204 13.99 -17.79 19.79
C ASP A 204 12.75 -18.25 20.58
N PHE A 205 12.55 -19.57 20.74
CA PHE A 205 11.42 -20.13 21.49
C PHE A 205 11.31 -19.60 22.92
N PRO A 206 12.39 -19.46 23.72
CA PRO A 206 12.29 -18.90 25.07
C PRO A 206 11.68 -17.49 25.07
N PHE A 207 12.08 -16.64 24.13
CA PHE A 207 11.52 -15.29 24.00
C PHE A 207 10.04 -15.33 23.59
N LEU A 208 9.67 -16.14 22.61
CA LEU A 208 8.27 -16.25 22.18
C LEU A 208 7.35 -16.80 23.29
N LYS A 209 7.84 -17.76 24.09
CA LYS A 209 7.13 -18.29 25.26
C LYS A 209 7.00 -17.26 26.38
N ALA A 210 7.97 -16.36 26.54
CA ALA A 210 7.96 -15.35 27.59
C ALA A 210 7.23 -14.05 27.22
N ASP A 211 7.17 -13.68 25.93
CA ASP A 211 6.61 -12.40 25.47
C ASP A 211 5.32 -12.55 24.67
N LEU A 212 5.35 -13.37 23.61
CA LEU A 212 4.25 -13.46 22.64
C LEU A 212 3.10 -14.32 23.15
N MET A 213 3.40 -15.53 23.65
CA MET A 213 2.34 -16.45 24.11
C MET A 213 1.52 -15.89 25.28
N PRO A 214 2.12 -15.28 26.33
CA PRO A 214 1.35 -14.67 27.40
C PRO A 214 0.46 -13.51 26.92
N ALA A 215 0.91 -12.76 25.91
CA ALA A 215 0.09 -11.71 25.31
C ALA A 215 -1.10 -12.27 24.50
N ILE A 216 -0.91 -13.38 23.78
CA ILE A 216 -1.97 -14.07 23.03
C ILE A 216 -3.03 -14.65 23.98
N GLN A 217 -2.59 -15.21 25.12
CA GLN A 217 -3.42 -15.91 26.11
C GLN A 217 -3.96 -14.99 27.22
N SER A 218 -3.65 -13.70 27.18
CA SER A 218 -4.22 -12.74 28.15
C SER A 218 -5.69 -12.45 27.81
N GLU A 219 -6.48 -11.97 28.77
CA GLU A 219 -7.87 -11.56 28.55
C GLU A 219 -8.00 -10.58 27.36
N ASP A 220 -7.06 -9.63 27.26
CA ASP A 220 -6.96 -8.68 26.15
C ASP A 220 -6.53 -9.32 24.82
N GLY A 221 -5.80 -10.44 24.86
CA GLY A 221 -5.32 -11.17 23.69
C GLY A 221 -6.35 -12.15 23.12
N GLU A 222 -7.09 -12.83 23.98
CA GLU A 222 -8.06 -13.87 23.62
C GLU A 222 -9.25 -13.33 22.82
N ARG A 223 -9.57 -12.05 23.01
CA ARG A 223 -10.59 -11.37 22.20
C ARG A 223 -10.22 -11.21 20.72
N HIS A 224 -8.93 -11.28 20.38
CA HIS A 224 -8.42 -11.11 19.01
C HIS A 224 -8.11 -12.45 18.34
N LEU A 225 -8.08 -12.44 17.01
CA LEU A 225 -7.54 -13.53 16.20
C LEU A 225 -6.09 -13.22 15.80
N TRP A 226 -5.17 -14.15 16.07
CA TRP A 226 -3.75 -14.01 15.79
C TRP A 226 -3.38 -14.83 14.56
N LEU A 227 -3.05 -14.16 13.47
CA LEU A 227 -2.69 -14.77 12.20
C LEU A 227 -1.17 -14.89 12.17
N TRP A 228 -0.63 -16.08 12.42
CA TRP A 228 0.81 -16.29 12.52
C TRP A 228 1.34 -16.96 11.25
N LEU A 229 1.96 -16.16 10.38
CA LEU A 229 2.54 -16.65 9.13
C LEU A 229 4.04 -16.90 9.30
N THR A 230 4.52 -18.05 8.82
CA THR A 230 5.96 -18.35 8.75
C THR A 230 6.31 -19.05 7.44
N LYS A 231 7.55 -18.90 6.99
CA LYS A 231 8.16 -19.68 5.91
C LYS A 231 8.79 -20.98 6.41
N CYS A 232 8.81 -21.19 7.73
CA CYS A 232 9.40 -22.34 8.40
C CYS A 232 8.36 -23.13 9.21
N PRO A 233 7.30 -23.68 8.59
CA PRO A 233 6.24 -24.40 9.31
C PRO A 233 6.74 -25.63 10.07
N SER A 234 7.88 -26.23 9.66
CA SER A 234 8.54 -27.29 10.44
C SER A 234 9.05 -26.82 11.80
N ILE A 235 9.47 -25.55 11.92
CA ILE A 235 9.87 -24.94 13.19
C ILE A 235 8.63 -24.55 13.99
N MET A 236 7.59 -24.03 13.31
CA MET A 236 6.29 -23.79 13.94
C MET A 236 5.69 -25.05 14.55
N ALA A 237 5.81 -26.21 13.89
CA ALA A 237 5.32 -27.48 14.43
C ALA A 237 6.05 -27.87 15.72
N LYS A 238 7.38 -27.68 15.79
CA LYS A 238 8.18 -27.88 17.01
C LYS A 238 7.77 -26.91 18.12
N PHE A 239 7.55 -25.64 17.78
CA PHE A 239 7.10 -24.65 18.75
C PHE A 239 5.74 -25.01 19.33
N ALA A 240 4.78 -25.36 18.46
CA ALA A 240 3.45 -25.79 18.84
C ALA A 240 3.50 -27.02 19.76
N GLU A 241 4.39 -27.98 19.48
CA GLU A 241 4.64 -29.13 20.37
C GLU A 241 5.09 -28.69 21.77
N GLU A 242 6.08 -27.80 21.85
CA GLU A 242 6.63 -27.33 23.14
C GLU A 242 5.64 -26.55 24.00
N ILE A 243 4.67 -25.87 23.40
CA ILE A 243 3.64 -25.12 24.13
C ILE A 243 2.36 -25.94 24.38
N GLY A 244 2.32 -27.21 23.97
CA GLY A 244 1.15 -28.08 24.12
C GLY A 244 0.04 -27.86 23.09
N GLY A 245 0.34 -27.16 22.00
CA GLY A 245 -0.60 -26.75 20.96
C GLY A 245 -0.92 -25.26 21.00
N PHE A 246 -1.22 -24.69 19.84
CA PHE A 246 -1.63 -23.29 19.77
C PHE A 246 -3.04 -23.08 20.36
N PRO A 247 -3.26 -21.95 21.06
CA PRO A 247 -4.59 -21.53 21.49
C PRO A 247 -5.58 -21.42 20.31
N PRO A 248 -6.89 -21.59 20.54
CA PRO A 248 -7.90 -21.62 19.48
C PRO A 248 -8.03 -20.31 18.69
N ASN A 249 -7.58 -19.19 19.26
CA ASN A 249 -7.57 -17.88 18.62
C ASN A 249 -6.31 -17.63 17.75
N VAL A 250 -5.45 -18.64 17.56
CA VAL A 250 -4.27 -18.57 16.67
C VAL A 250 -4.54 -19.34 15.39
N CYS A 251 -4.43 -18.66 14.25
CA CYS A 251 -4.40 -19.28 12.92
C CYS A 251 -2.93 -19.49 12.52
N ALA A 252 -2.51 -20.76 12.43
CA ALA A 252 -1.19 -21.14 11.98
C ALA A 252 -1.11 -21.08 10.46
N MET A 253 -0.18 -20.33 9.90
CA MET A 253 -0.12 -20.11 8.46
C MET A 253 1.27 -20.32 7.87
N THR A 254 1.32 -20.70 6.59
CA THR A 254 2.56 -20.70 5.82
C THR A 254 2.41 -20.12 4.42
N THR A 255 3.54 -19.72 3.81
CA THR A 255 3.58 -19.14 2.47
C THR A 255 3.93 -20.18 1.42
N LEU A 256 3.20 -20.20 0.31
CA LEU A 256 3.55 -20.91 -0.92
C LEU A 256 3.78 -19.90 -2.05
N THR A 257 4.71 -20.17 -2.96
CA THR A 257 4.99 -19.29 -4.11
C THR A 257 4.85 -19.96 -5.47
N GLY A 258 4.76 -21.30 -5.51
CA GLY A 258 4.62 -22.07 -6.74
C GLY A 258 4.53 -23.58 -6.49
N PRO A 259 4.58 -24.41 -7.55
CA PRO A 259 4.47 -25.87 -7.47
C PRO A 259 5.78 -26.56 -7.10
N ASP A 260 6.84 -25.80 -6.79
CA ASP A 260 8.14 -26.37 -6.48
C ASP A 260 8.10 -27.20 -5.18
N ARG A 261 9.01 -28.18 -5.09
CA ARG A 261 9.08 -29.11 -3.97
C ARG A 261 9.25 -28.40 -2.61
N THR A 262 9.97 -27.28 -2.56
CA THR A 262 10.21 -26.54 -1.32
C THR A 262 8.92 -25.86 -0.86
N SER A 263 8.20 -25.20 -1.77
CA SER A 263 6.87 -24.64 -1.51
C SER A 263 5.93 -25.73 -1.02
N LEU A 264 5.70 -26.80 -1.80
CA LEU A 264 4.72 -27.84 -1.42
C LEU A 264 5.08 -28.59 -0.13
N LYS A 265 6.37 -28.70 0.20
CA LYS A 265 6.80 -29.26 1.50
C LYS A 265 6.26 -28.44 2.69
N ARG A 266 6.13 -27.12 2.55
CA ARG A 266 5.60 -26.25 3.62
C ARG A 266 4.17 -26.61 3.99
N LEU A 267 3.34 -26.96 3.01
CA LEU A 267 1.97 -27.45 3.26
C LEU A 267 2.01 -28.73 4.10
N ALA A 268 2.82 -29.72 3.71
CA ALA A 268 2.96 -30.96 4.46
C ALA A 268 3.46 -30.75 5.90
N ASP A 269 4.33 -29.77 6.12
CA ASP A 269 4.79 -29.41 7.46
C ASP A 269 3.75 -28.60 8.26
N LEU A 270 2.97 -27.74 7.61
CA LEU A 270 1.88 -26.99 8.24
C LEU A 270 0.81 -27.94 8.79
N LYS A 271 0.48 -29.02 8.06
CA LYS A 271 -0.48 -30.04 8.52
C LYS A 271 -0.06 -30.72 9.85
N LYS A 272 1.24 -30.72 10.18
CA LYS A 272 1.77 -31.27 11.44
C LYS A 272 1.67 -30.28 12.62
N VAL A 273 1.38 -29.01 12.37
CA VAL A 273 1.27 -28.00 13.42
C VAL A 273 0.01 -28.27 14.25
N LYS A 274 0.19 -28.40 15.57
CA LYS A 274 -0.92 -28.49 16.54
C LYS A 274 -1.65 -27.14 16.65
N ALA A 275 -2.56 -26.88 15.72
CA ALA A 275 -3.43 -25.70 15.68
C ALA A 275 -4.83 -26.09 15.20
N SER A 276 -5.86 -25.47 15.76
CA SER A 276 -7.26 -25.68 15.34
C SER A 276 -7.58 -25.03 13.99
N ILE A 277 -6.85 -23.97 13.61
CA ILE A 277 -7.07 -23.25 12.36
C ILE A 277 -5.75 -23.14 11.61
N LYS A 278 -5.75 -23.52 10.33
CA LYS A 278 -4.59 -23.50 9.44
C LYS A 278 -4.88 -22.75 8.14
N GLY A 279 -3.94 -21.91 7.71
CA GLY A 279 -4.10 -21.11 6.50
C GLY A 279 -2.89 -21.14 5.57
N LEU A 280 -3.13 -20.98 4.27
CA LEU A 280 -2.11 -20.81 3.25
C LEU A 280 -2.13 -19.36 2.74
N SER A 281 -0.96 -18.74 2.72
CA SER A 281 -0.72 -17.48 2.02
C SER A 281 0.01 -17.80 0.72
N ILE A 282 -0.74 -17.97 -0.36
CA ILE A 282 -0.21 -18.22 -1.70
C ILE A 282 0.00 -16.87 -2.39
N GLU A 283 0.93 -16.08 -1.83
CA GLU A 283 1.26 -14.76 -2.34
C GLU A 283 2.76 -14.40 -2.17
N PRO A 284 3.40 -13.94 -3.26
CA PRO A 284 2.89 -13.94 -4.63
C PRO A 284 2.81 -15.36 -5.21
N LEU A 285 1.75 -15.67 -5.95
CA LEU A 285 1.72 -16.86 -6.80
C LEU A 285 2.54 -16.57 -8.07
N TRP A 286 3.73 -17.17 -8.16
CA TRP A 286 4.61 -16.98 -9.32
C TRP A 286 4.30 -17.92 -10.48
N GLU A 287 3.83 -19.12 -10.18
CA GLU A 287 3.55 -20.17 -11.16
C GLU A 287 2.29 -20.94 -10.76
N ARG A 288 1.55 -21.46 -11.74
CA ARG A 288 0.35 -22.26 -11.50
C ARG A 288 0.66 -23.42 -10.55
N ILE A 289 -0.12 -23.53 -9.47
CA ILE A 289 -0.15 -24.73 -8.64
C ILE A 289 -1.35 -25.57 -9.09
N PRO A 290 -1.14 -26.73 -9.71
CA PRO A 290 -2.24 -27.60 -10.11
C PRO A 290 -3.04 -28.07 -8.86
N PRO A 291 -4.39 -28.05 -8.89
CA PRO A 291 -5.21 -28.50 -7.76
C PRO A 291 -4.85 -29.88 -7.22
N GLU A 292 -4.49 -30.82 -8.10
CA GLU A 292 -4.06 -32.18 -7.76
C GLU A 292 -2.74 -32.25 -6.97
N GLN A 293 -1.94 -31.17 -6.97
CA GLN A 293 -0.72 -31.06 -6.18
C GLN A 293 -0.93 -30.29 -4.86
N LEU A 294 -2.10 -29.68 -4.67
CA LEU A 294 -2.42 -28.88 -3.51
C LEU A 294 -3.52 -29.54 -2.68
N ASP A 295 -3.13 -30.51 -1.86
CA ASP A 295 -4.03 -31.18 -0.93
C ASP A 295 -4.45 -30.25 0.22
N LEU A 296 -5.69 -29.77 0.16
CA LEU A 296 -6.28 -28.84 1.12
C LEU A 296 -6.89 -29.53 2.36
N GLU A 297 -6.78 -30.85 2.52
CA GLU A 297 -7.30 -31.52 3.72
C GLU A 297 -6.68 -30.94 5.00
N GLY A 298 -7.53 -30.50 5.94
CA GLY A 298 -7.10 -29.89 7.21
C GLY A 298 -6.58 -28.44 7.08
N ILE A 299 -6.84 -27.78 5.95
CA ILE A 299 -6.60 -26.35 5.74
C ILE A 299 -7.95 -25.62 5.74
N ASP A 300 -8.04 -24.49 6.45
CA ASP A 300 -9.27 -23.73 6.62
C ASP A 300 -9.34 -22.49 5.73
N TRP A 301 -8.18 -21.99 5.30
CA TRP A 301 -8.07 -20.72 4.59
C TRP A 301 -7.00 -20.72 3.50
N VAL A 302 -7.32 -20.14 2.34
CA VAL A 302 -6.36 -19.83 1.28
C VAL A 302 -6.46 -18.36 0.93
N ILE A 303 -5.35 -17.64 1.11
CA ILE A 303 -5.16 -16.29 0.59
C ILE A 303 -4.37 -16.40 -0.71
N LEU A 304 -4.89 -15.83 -1.79
CA LEU A 304 -4.22 -15.79 -3.09
C LEU A 304 -3.88 -14.35 -3.48
N GLY A 305 -2.72 -14.14 -4.09
CA GLY A 305 -2.40 -12.83 -4.66
C GLY A 305 -1.24 -12.82 -5.65
N GLY A 306 -1.31 -11.88 -6.60
CA GLY A 306 -0.23 -11.60 -7.54
C GLY A 306 0.91 -10.79 -6.94
N GLU A 307 2.04 -10.78 -7.66
CA GLU A 307 3.26 -10.06 -7.29
C GLU A 307 3.09 -8.53 -7.36
N SER A 308 3.47 -7.85 -6.28
CA SER A 308 3.63 -6.39 -6.27
C SER A 308 5.01 -6.01 -6.80
N GLY A 309 5.12 -4.96 -7.61
CA GLY A 309 6.40 -4.50 -8.14
C GLY A 309 6.23 -3.51 -9.27
N SER A 310 7.33 -2.94 -9.77
CA SER A 310 7.32 -2.01 -10.91
C SER A 310 8.16 -2.55 -12.07
N GLY A 311 7.67 -2.33 -13.29
CA GLY A 311 8.42 -2.57 -14.52
C GLY A 311 8.52 -4.04 -14.96
N ASN A 312 9.61 -4.37 -15.67
CA ASN A 312 9.75 -5.64 -16.38
C ASN A 312 10.02 -6.86 -15.48
N LEU A 313 10.34 -6.63 -14.20
CA LEU A 313 10.70 -7.69 -13.25
C LEU A 313 9.50 -8.42 -12.62
N THR A 314 8.30 -7.82 -12.63
CA THR A 314 7.09 -8.48 -12.12
C THR A 314 6.62 -9.59 -13.06
N ARG A 315 6.30 -10.76 -12.52
CA ARG A 315 5.72 -11.87 -13.30
C ARG A 315 4.25 -11.61 -13.65
N PRO A 316 3.77 -12.05 -14.82
CA PRO A 316 2.34 -12.05 -15.14
C PRO A 316 1.54 -12.90 -14.15
N PHE A 317 0.37 -12.41 -13.74
CA PHE A 317 -0.57 -13.12 -12.88
C PHE A 317 -1.84 -13.47 -13.66
N LYS A 318 -1.98 -14.75 -14.01
CA LYS A 318 -3.08 -15.24 -14.84
C LYS A 318 -4.35 -15.41 -14.02
N LEU A 319 -5.43 -14.71 -14.39
CA LEU A 319 -6.70 -14.78 -13.65
C LEU A 319 -7.37 -16.15 -13.73
N GLU A 320 -7.02 -16.97 -14.71
CA GLU A 320 -7.44 -18.37 -14.78
C GLU A 320 -6.97 -19.18 -13.56
N TRP A 321 -5.81 -18.82 -12.98
CA TRP A 321 -5.31 -19.42 -11.75
C TRP A 321 -6.18 -19.05 -10.53
N VAL A 322 -6.75 -17.84 -10.54
CA VAL A 322 -7.70 -17.40 -9.49
C VAL A 322 -8.97 -18.23 -9.56
N ASP A 323 -9.54 -18.38 -10.75
CA ASP A 323 -10.79 -19.14 -10.94
C ASP A 323 -10.62 -20.61 -10.58
N GLU A 324 -9.48 -21.20 -10.95
CA GLU A 324 -9.13 -22.57 -10.62
C GLU A 324 -8.93 -22.77 -9.11
N MET A 325 -8.15 -21.92 -8.46
CA MET A 325 -7.92 -22.00 -7.02
C MET A 325 -9.21 -21.81 -6.23
N ARG A 326 -10.06 -20.87 -6.65
CA ARG A 326 -11.37 -20.64 -6.05
C ARG A 326 -12.25 -21.89 -6.13
N ARG A 327 -12.38 -22.51 -7.32
CA ARG A 327 -13.14 -23.76 -7.49
C ARG A 327 -12.59 -24.89 -6.64
N HIS A 328 -11.27 -24.97 -6.48
CA HIS A 328 -10.61 -25.98 -5.64
C HIS A 328 -10.94 -25.78 -4.15
N CYS A 329 -10.87 -24.53 -3.68
CA CYS A 329 -11.24 -24.19 -2.31
C CYS A 329 -12.73 -24.48 -2.05
N GLU A 330 -13.61 -24.07 -2.96
CA GLU A 330 -15.06 -24.33 -2.87
C GLU A 330 -15.38 -25.82 -2.77
N LYS A 331 -14.78 -26.66 -3.65
CA LYS A 331 -14.94 -28.12 -3.60
C LYS A 331 -14.41 -28.74 -2.29
N SER A 332 -13.42 -28.10 -1.67
CA SER A 332 -12.79 -28.58 -0.45
C SER A 332 -13.40 -27.99 0.82
N GLY A 333 -14.40 -27.10 0.71
CA GLY A 333 -14.99 -26.39 1.86
C GLY A 333 -14.04 -25.41 2.55
N VAL A 334 -13.02 -24.92 1.84
CA VAL A 334 -11.98 -24.02 2.35
C VAL A 334 -12.31 -22.57 1.99
N ALA A 335 -12.17 -21.65 2.95
CA ALA A 335 -12.43 -20.24 2.70
C ALA A 335 -11.39 -19.66 1.73
N PHE A 336 -11.85 -18.94 0.71
CA PHE A 336 -10.98 -18.33 -0.29
C PHE A 336 -10.92 -16.80 -0.17
N PHE A 337 -9.71 -16.24 -0.15
CA PHE A 337 -9.48 -14.81 -0.08
C PHE A 337 -8.58 -14.34 -1.21
N LEU A 338 -9.13 -13.62 -2.19
CA LEU A 338 -8.34 -12.92 -3.19
C LEU A 338 -7.86 -11.57 -2.64
N LYS A 339 -6.56 -11.49 -2.38
CA LYS A 339 -5.96 -10.27 -1.82
C LYS A 339 -5.78 -9.19 -2.88
N GLN A 340 -5.12 -9.53 -3.99
CA GLN A 340 -4.76 -8.60 -5.06
C GLN A 340 -4.43 -9.33 -6.37
N LEU A 341 -4.60 -8.65 -7.50
CA LEU A 341 -4.27 -9.18 -8.83
C LEU A 341 -2.79 -8.99 -9.22
N GLY A 342 -2.01 -8.26 -8.43
CA GLY A 342 -0.60 -7.96 -8.73
C GLY A 342 -0.46 -6.84 -9.77
N ALA A 343 0.79 -6.52 -10.13
CA ALA A 343 1.08 -5.40 -11.04
C ALA A 343 0.96 -5.75 -12.53
N LYS A 344 0.84 -7.03 -12.89
CA LYS A 344 0.65 -7.52 -14.27
C LYS A 344 -0.44 -8.60 -14.37
N PRO A 345 -1.70 -8.28 -14.03
CA PRO A 345 -2.78 -9.25 -14.17
C PRO A 345 -3.09 -9.49 -15.65
N THR A 346 -3.32 -10.75 -16.02
CA THR A 346 -3.66 -11.13 -17.40
C THR A 346 -4.88 -12.03 -17.45
N ARG A 347 -5.68 -11.89 -18.50
CA ARG A 347 -6.83 -12.75 -18.83
C ARG A 347 -6.74 -13.11 -20.31
N ASP A 348 -6.83 -14.40 -20.63
CA ASP A 348 -6.73 -14.92 -22.00
C ASP A 348 -5.45 -14.48 -22.74
N GLY A 349 -4.36 -14.27 -21.98
CA GLY A 349 -3.08 -13.77 -22.49
C GLY A 349 -2.96 -12.25 -22.59
N GLU A 350 -4.06 -11.51 -22.42
CA GLU A 350 -4.10 -10.05 -22.51
C GLU A 350 -3.90 -9.37 -21.14
N LEU A 351 -3.18 -8.25 -21.12
CA LEU A 351 -2.91 -7.49 -19.90
C LEU A 351 -4.14 -6.67 -19.47
N ILE A 352 -4.57 -6.84 -18.22
CA ILE A 352 -5.62 -6.01 -17.61
C ILE A 352 -4.97 -4.75 -17.03
N ARG A 353 -5.44 -3.59 -17.47
CA ARG A 353 -4.97 -2.29 -16.98
C ARG A 353 -5.81 -1.83 -15.80
N LEU A 354 -5.17 -1.73 -14.64
CA LEU A 354 -5.76 -1.22 -13.39
C LEU A 354 -5.12 0.13 -13.04
N LYS A 355 -5.87 0.99 -12.35
CA LYS A 355 -5.39 2.25 -11.76
C LYS A 355 -4.53 1.97 -10.53
N ASP A 356 -4.92 1.01 -9.69
CA ASP A 356 -4.10 0.56 -8.57
C ASP A 356 -2.89 -0.26 -9.06
N GLY A 357 -1.68 0.26 -8.78
CA GLY A 357 -0.44 -0.27 -9.35
C GLY A 357 -0.04 -1.68 -8.89
N HIS A 358 -0.74 -2.28 -7.93
CA HIS A 358 -0.56 -3.67 -7.52
C HIS A 358 -1.89 -4.46 -7.53
N GLY A 359 -2.94 -3.91 -8.16
CA GLY A 359 -4.23 -4.55 -8.33
C GLY A 359 -4.94 -4.92 -7.03
N GLY A 360 -4.80 -4.15 -5.96
CA GLY A 360 -5.39 -4.39 -4.64
C GLY A 360 -6.77 -3.75 -4.41
N ASP A 361 -7.16 -2.79 -5.25
CA ASP A 361 -8.51 -2.20 -5.21
C ASP A 361 -9.51 -3.09 -5.92
N TRP A 362 -10.27 -3.86 -5.14
CA TRP A 362 -11.26 -4.79 -5.65
C TRP A 362 -12.45 -4.14 -6.35
N ALA A 363 -12.63 -2.81 -6.22
CA ALA A 363 -13.67 -2.08 -6.95
C ALA A 363 -13.36 -1.99 -8.45
N GLU A 364 -12.08 -2.16 -8.82
CA GLU A 364 -11.65 -2.23 -10.22
C GLU A 364 -11.81 -3.62 -10.83
N TRP A 365 -12.06 -4.65 -10.02
CA TRP A 365 -12.14 -6.02 -10.50
C TRP A 365 -13.55 -6.36 -10.96
N ASP A 366 -13.65 -7.34 -11.87
CA ASP A 366 -14.91 -8.01 -12.16
C ASP A 366 -15.55 -8.56 -10.89
N GLU A 367 -16.88 -8.54 -10.81
CA GLU A 367 -17.62 -8.97 -9.62
C GLU A 367 -17.30 -10.42 -9.23
N SER A 368 -17.04 -11.29 -10.22
CA SER A 368 -16.62 -12.67 -10.02
C SER A 368 -15.30 -12.83 -9.26
N LEU A 369 -14.44 -11.81 -9.23
CA LEU A 369 -13.14 -11.83 -8.55
C LEU A 369 -13.21 -11.23 -7.14
N ARG A 370 -14.31 -10.56 -6.76
CA ARG A 370 -14.46 -9.84 -5.48
C ARG A 370 -14.75 -10.80 -4.31
N VAL A 371 -13.88 -11.78 -4.11
CA VAL A 371 -14.05 -12.85 -3.12
C VAL A 371 -13.04 -12.67 -2.00
N ARG A 372 -13.54 -12.47 -0.78
CA ARG A 372 -12.75 -12.24 0.44
C ARG A 372 -13.42 -12.92 1.62
N GLU A 373 -13.33 -14.25 1.64
CA GLU A 373 -13.94 -15.10 2.66
C GLU A 373 -12.95 -15.33 3.82
N PHE A 374 -13.50 -15.59 5.00
CA PHE A 374 -12.75 -16.00 6.17
C PHE A 374 -13.24 -17.38 6.66
N PRO A 375 -12.39 -18.15 7.34
CA PRO A 375 -12.79 -19.43 7.92
C PRO A 375 -14.02 -19.31 8.81
N GLN A 376 -14.88 -20.33 8.81
CA GLN A 376 -16.04 -20.38 9.71
C GLN A 376 -15.62 -20.27 11.19
N ALA A 377 -14.47 -20.86 11.56
CA ALA A 377 -13.91 -20.75 12.89
C ALA A 377 -13.65 -19.29 13.34
N PHE A 378 -13.36 -18.37 12.41
CA PHE A 378 -13.19 -16.95 12.74
C PHE A 378 -14.52 -16.30 13.11
N HIS A 379 -15.61 -16.70 12.45
CA HIS A 379 -16.96 -16.24 12.74
C HIS A 379 -17.53 -16.86 14.02
N ASP A 380 -17.10 -18.09 14.33
CA ASP A 380 -17.51 -18.79 15.55
C ASP A 380 -16.78 -18.28 16.80
N HIS A 381 -15.60 -17.66 16.63
CA HIS A 381 -14.85 -17.04 17.72
C HIS A 381 -15.68 -15.98 18.43
N ARG A 382 -16.03 -16.24 19.69
CA ARG A 382 -16.84 -15.35 20.54
C ARG A 382 -18.21 -14.99 19.93
N LYS A 383 -18.81 -15.89 19.15
CA LYS A 383 -20.14 -15.68 18.54
C LYS A 383 -21.25 -15.34 19.55
N ASP A 384 -21.17 -15.89 20.76
CA ASP A 384 -22.16 -15.65 21.81
C ASP A 384 -22.12 -14.21 22.34
N GLU A 385 -20.95 -13.57 22.30
CA GLU A 385 -20.79 -12.15 22.66
C GLU A 385 -21.37 -11.24 21.57
N MET A 386 -21.23 -11.62 20.30
CA MET A 386 -21.86 -10.93 19.17
C MET A 386 -23.40 -10.96 19.24
N ILE A 387 -23.99 -12.08 19.68
CA ILE A 387 -25.46 -12.21 19.83
C ILE A 387 -25.99 -11.21 20.88
N LYS A 388 -25.23 -10.94 21.94
CA LYS A 388 -25.58 -9.98 23.00
C LYS A 388 -25.38 -8.52 22.59
N SER A 389 -24.51 -8.25 21.61
CA SER A 389 -24.11 -6.89 21.22
C SER A 389 -24.97 -6.29 20.10
N SER A 390 -26.25 -6.66 19.97
CA SER A 390 -27.12 -6.34 18.84
C SER A 390 -27.36 -4.84 18.61
N SER A 391 -26.34 -4.14 18.12
CA SER A 391 -26.49 -2.91 17.35
C SER A 391 -26.89 -3.31 15.94
N PRO A 392 -28.03 -2.85 15.42
CA PRO A 392 -28.47 -3.21 14.08
C PRO A 392 -27.44 -2.73 13.05
N ARG A 393 -27.20 -3.57 12.04
CA ARG A 393 -26.61 -3.15 10.77
C ARG A 393 -27.40 -1.92 10.29
N PRO A 394 -26.78 -0.82 9.81
CA PRO A 394 -27.52 0.15 9.01
C PRO A 394 -28.19 -0.65 7.89
N VAL A 395 -29.51 -0.57 7.80
CA VAL A 395 -30.30 -1.39 6.89
C VAL A 395 -29.90 -1.04 5.45
N GLU A 396 -28.98 -1.81 4.89
CA GLU A 396 -28.88 -1.99 3.44
C GLU A 396 -30.06 -2.85 3.03
N LYS A 397 -31.06 -2.22 2.39
CA LYS A 397 -32.12 -2.95 1.71
C LYS A 397 -31.46 -3.89 0.69
N LYS A 398 -31.63 -5.20 0.89
CA LYS A 398 -31.20 -6.24 -0.05
C LYS A 398 -31.93 -6.05 -1.38
N SER A 399 -31.22 -5.68 -2.44
CA SER A 399 -31.64 -6.04 -3.79
C SER A 399 -31.21 -7.48 -4.04
N LYS A 400 -32.19 -8.38 -4.16
CA LYS A 400 -31.96 -9.66 -4.82
C LYS A 400 -31.91 -9.37 -6.31
N GLY A 401 -30.79 -9.67 -6.95
CA GLY A 401 -30.80 -9.89 -8.39
C GLY A 401 -31.68 -11.10 -8.70
N LYS A 402 -32.70 -10.90 -9.52
CA LYS A 402 -33.10 -11.86 -10.54
C LYS A 402 -33.58 -11.09 -11.76
N SER A 403 -33.07 -11.56 -12.90
CA SER A 403 -33.51 -11.34 -14.28
C SER A 403 -34.07 -9.96 -14.66
N ILE A 404 -33.45 -9.39 -15.69
CA ILE A 404 -34.06 -8.38 -16.56
C ILE A 404 -35.52 -8.79 -16.87
N GLY A 405 -36.48 -8.01 -16.36
CA GLY A 405 -37.90 -8.09 -16.71
C GLY A 405 -38.87 -8.15 -15.52
N SER A 406 -39.34 -6.99 -15.04
CA SER A 406 -40.77 -6.72 -14.73
C SER A 406 -40.96 -5.31 -14.17
N SER A 407 -42.06 -4.66 -14.55
CA SER A 407 -42.44 -3.29 -14.20
C SER A 407 -42.56 -3.04 -12.69
N ILE A 408 -42.10 -1.85 -12.28
CA ILE A 408 -42.19 -1.27 -10.92
C ILE A 408 -43.66 -1.20 -10.48
N THR A 409 -43.95 -1.54 -9.21
CA THR A 409 -45.31 -1.45 -8.65
C THR A 409 -45.68 0.01 -8.32
N LYS A 410 -46.99 0.33 -8.25
CA LYS A 410 -47.46 1.69 -7.91
C LYS A 410 -47.03 2.11 -6.51
N GLU A 411 -46.95 1.17 -5.57
CA GLU A 411 -46.51 1.40 -4.19
C GLU A 411 -45.02 1.73 -4.12
N GLU A 412 -44.19 1.04 -4.90
CA GLU A 412 -42.75 1.34 -5.04
C GLU A 412 -42.52 2.70 -5.73
N GLU A 413 -43.35 3.05 -6.70
CA GLU A 413 -43.29 4.36 -7.36
C GLU A 413 -43.69 5.50 -6.41
N VAL A 414 -44.68 5.28 -5.54
CA VAL A 414 -45.07 6.23 -4.49
C VAL A 414 -43.97 6.39 -3.44
N GLU A 415 -43.38 5.29 -2.96
CA GLU A 415 -42.26 5.34 -2.00
C GLU A 415 -41.02 6.01 -2.60
N PHE A 416 -40.71 5.73 -3.86
CA PHE A 416 -39.64 6.44 -4.58
C PHE A 416 -39.93 7.93 -4.64
N ARG A 417 -41.14 8.34 -5.04
CA ARG A 417 -41.54 9.76 -5.06
C ARG A 417 -41.44 10.40 -3.67
N GLN A 418 -41.71 9.65 -2.60
CA GLN A 418 -41.61 10.11 -1.21
C GLN A 418 -40.15 10.36 -0.80
N GLN A 419 -39.26 9.40 -1.04
CA GLN A 419 -37.84 9.53 -0.71
C GLN A 419 -37.14 10.55 -1.61
N HIS A 420 -37.51 10.59 -2.89
CA HIS A 420 -37.04 11.59 -3.85
C HIS A 420 -37.38 13.02 -3.40
N LYS A 421 -38.60 13.24 -2.86
CA LYS A 421 -38.96 14.54 -2.26
C LYS A 421 -38.05 14.93 -1.09
N ILE A 422 -37.60 13.98 -0.27
CA ILE A 422 -36.68 14.25 0.86
C ILE A 422 -35.29 14.66 0.34
N VAL A 423 -34.78 13.95 -0.67
CA VAL A 423 -33.50 14.28 -1.32
C VAL A 423 -33.56 15.66 -1.96
N VAL A 424 -34.61 15.96 -2.73
CA VAL A 424 -34.83 17.27 -3.35
C VAL A 424 -34.94 18.38 -2.30
N LYS A 425 -35.62 18.14 -1.16
CA LYS A 425 -35.68 19.10 -0.05
C LYS A 425 -34.32 19.37 0.59
N GLY A 426 -33.46 18.36 0.72
CA GLY A 426 -32.09 18.53 1.24
C GLY A 426 -31.21 19.39 0.32
N VAL A 427 -31.38 19.25 -0.99
CA VAL A 427 -30.71 20.07 -2.01
C VAL A 427 -31.22 21.51 -1.99
N GLN A 428 -32.54 21.71 -1.89
CA GLN A 428 -33.13 23.05 -1.83
C GLN A 428 -32.76 23.80 -0.53
N ALA A 429 -32.64 23.09 0.60
CA ALA A 429 -32.36 23.69 1.90
C ALA A 429 -30.99 24.40 1.98
N PHE A 430 -29.93 23.87 1.34
CA PHE A 430 -28.63 24.55 1.37
C PHE A 430 -28.61 25.79 0.46
N TRP A 431 -29.41 25.77 -0.62
CA TRP A 431 -29.61 26.93 -1.47
C TRP A 431 -30.37 28.02 -0.72
N ASP A 432 -31.53 27.71 -0.15
CA ASP A 432 -32.35 28.68 0.57
C ASP A 432 -31.55 29.37 1.69
N LEU A 433 -30.70 28.59 2.37
CA LEU A 433 -29.75 29.11 3.35
C LEU A 433 -28.76 30.12 2.73
N GLY A 434 -28.16 29.81 1.58
CA GLY A 434 -27.25 30.73 0.88
C GLY A 434 -27.93 32.02 0.39
N GLN A 435 -29.16 31.93 -0.12
CA GLN A 435 -29.96 33.11 -0.50
C GLN A 435 -30.31 33.98 0.70
N ALA A 436 -30.79 33.39 1.80
CA ALA A 436 -31.10 34.10 3.02
C ALA A 436 -29.86 34.80 3.58
N LEU A 437 -28.70 34.12 3.60
CA LEU A 437 -27.43 34.70 3.98
C LEU A 437 -27.03 35.86 3.07
N SER A 438 -27.31 35.79 1.77
CA SER A 438 -27.03 36.87 0.79
C SER A 438 -27.84 38.12 1.09
N VAL A 439 -29.16 37.98 1.28
CA VAL A 439 -30.08 39.09 1.62
C VAL A 439 -29.70 39.73 2.95
N ILE A 440 -29.42 38.91 3.97
CA ILE A 440 -28.98 39.40 5.26
C ILE A 440 -27.66 40.14 5.12
N LYS A 441 -26.71 39.59 4.32
CA LYS A 441 -25.38 40.16 4.06
C LYS A 441 -25.42 41.51 3.31
N SER A 442 -26.24 41.64 2.28
CA SER A 442 -26.33 42.85 1.45
C SER A 442 -27.05 43.98 2.19
N GLY A 443 -28.15 43.67 2.87
CA GLY A 443 -28.96 44.64 3.61
C GLY A 443 -28.41 45.03 4.98
N LYS A 444 -27.28 44.45 5.43
CA LYS A 444 -26.74 44.63 6.78
C LYS A 444 -27.74 44.27 7.90
N LEU A 445 -28.66 43.35 7.60
CA LEU A 445 -29.83 43.03 8.44
C LEU A 445 -29.46 42.32 9.75
N TRP A 446 -28.27 41.73 9.85
CA TRP A 446 -27.77 41.13 11.10
C TRP A 446 -27.68 42.14 12.25
N ARG A 447 -27.63 43.44 11.95
CA ARG A 447 -27.65 44.52 12.96
C ARG A 447 -29.00 44.60 13.68
N ALA A 448 -30.10 44.28 13.00
CA ALA A 448 -31.43 44.26 13.62
C ALA A 448 -31.51 43.18 14.72
N ALA A 449 -30.74 42.10 14.57
CA ALA A 449 -30.58 41.06 15.59
C ALA A 449 -29.49 41.39 16.64
N GLY A 450 -29.00 42.63 16.71
CA GLY A 450 -28.03 43.08 17.72
C GLY A 450 -26.58 42.63 17.48
N HIS A 451 -26.26 41.99 16.35
CA HIS A 451 -24.90 41.55 16.08
C HIS A 451 -23.98 42.70 15.64
N LYS A 452 -22.88 42.88 16.38
CA LYS A 452 -21.89 43.95 16.14
C LYS A 452 -21.14 43.83 14.81
N SER A 453 -21.09 42.66 14.19
CA SER A 453 -20.44 42.43 12.89
C SER A 453 -21.04 41.23 12.14
N TRP A 454 -20.79 41.15 10.84
CA TRP A 454 -21.16 39.98 10.01
C TRP A 454 -20.56 38.69 10.55
N ASN A 455 -19.32 38.75 11.07
CA ASN A 455 -18.66 37.59 11.64
C ASN A 455 -19.36 37.12 12.93
N ALA A 456 -19.78 38.05 13.79
CA ALA A 456 -20.52 37.72 15.01
C ALA A 456 -21.88 37.06 14.71
N TYR A 457 -22.55 37.48 13.64
CA TYR A 457 -23.77 36.83 13.14
C TYR A 457 -23.51 35.45 12.55
N CYS A 458 -22.46 35.28 11.73
CA CYS A 458 -22.12 33.94 11.22
C CYS A 458 -21.87 32.96 12.36
N GLN A 459 -21.14 33.38 13.41
CA GLN A 459 -20.85 32.54 14.56
C GLN A 459 -22.10 32.19 15.38
N SER A 460 -23.10 33.08 15.47
CA SER A 460 -24.35 32.77 16.17
C SER A 460 -25.20 31.73 15.42
N VAL A 461 -25.09 31.66 14.10
CA VAL A 461 -25.75 30.64 13.28
C VAL A 461 -24.94 29.34 13.33
N ALA A 462 -25.24 28.49 14.32
CA ALA A 462 -24.66 27.15 14.48
C ALA A 462 -23.12 27.08 14.40
N GLY A 463 -22.42 28.11 14.89
CA GLY A 463 -20.95 28.16 14.88
C GLY A 463 -20.34 28.34 13.49
N MET A 464 -21.10 28.83 12.50
CA MET A 464 -20.64 28.96 11.12
C MET A 464 -19.50 29.98 10.99
N SER A 465 -18.42 29.59 10.30
CA SER A 465 -17.35 30.53 9.96
C SER A 465 -17.77 31.49 8.85
N ARG A 466 -17.23 32.72 8.85
CA ARG A 466 -17.41 33.69 7.74
C ARG A 466 -17.08 33.09 6.37
N ALA A 467 -16.04 32.26 6.30
CA ALA A 467 -15.65 31.60 5.06
C ALA A 467 -16.70 30.58 4.59
N HIS A 468 -17.34 29.85 5.50
CA HIS A 468 -18.44 28.95 5.16
C HIS A 468 -19.67 29.74 4.67
N ALA A 469 -20.04 30.83 5.35
CA ALA A 469 -21.15 31.68 4.92
C ALA A 469 -20.94 32.25 3.50
N HIS A 470 -19.73 32.70 3.18
CA HIS A 470 -19.39 33.20 1.84
C HIS A 470 -19.49 32.11 0.77
N ARG A 471 -19.09 30.87 1.09
CA ARG A 471 -19.21 29.74 0.17
C ARG A 471 -20.67 29.39 -0.13
N LEU A 472 -21.53 29.39 0.88
CA LEU A 472 -22.98 29.16 0.71
C LEU A 472 -23.64 30.25 -0.13
N ILE A 473 -23.27 31.52 0.09
CA ILE A 473 -23.76 32.65 -0.73
C ILE A 473 -23.32 32.48 -2.19
N GLY A 474 -22.05 32.17 -2.43
CA GLY A 474 -21.54 31.95 -3.78
C GLY A 474 -22.24 30.78 -4.48
N ALA A 475 -22.46 29.68 -3.77
CA ALA A 475 -23.17 28.52 -4.32
C ALA A 475 -24.63 28.86 -4.69
N ALA A 476 -25.33 29.62 -3.85
CA ALA A 476 -26.70 30.07 -4.16
C ALA A 476 -26.78 30.95 -5.41
N SER A 477 -25.78 31.82 -5.61
CA SER A 477 -25.71 32.69 -6.81
C SER A 477 -25.47 31.88 -8.09
N PHE A 478 -24.60 30.86 -8.04
CA PHE A 478 -24.45 29.93 -9.16
C PHE A 478 -25.76 29.21 -9.47
N MET A 479 -26.45 28.70 -8.45
CA MET A 479 -27.70 27.97 -8.64
C MET A 479 -28.81 28.84 -9.27
N GLU A 480 -28.87 30.13 -8.94
CA GLU A 480 -29.81 31.09 -9.56
C GLU A 480 -29.54 31.27 -11.05
N THR A 481 -28.27 31.37 -11.43
CA THR A 481 -27.84 31.41 -12.84
C THR A 481 -28.17 30.10 -13.55
N PHE A 482 -27.82 28.97 -12.91
CA PHE A 482 -28.01 27.62 -13.43
C PHE A 482 -29.50 27.29 -13.68
N LYS A 483 -30.41 27.76 -12.82
CA LYS A 483 -31.87 27.58 -12.99
C LYS A 483 -32.42 28.16 -14.29
N THR A 484 -31.75 29.17 -14.84
CA THR A 484 -32.15 29.84 -16.09
C THR A 484 -31.43 29.29 -17.32
N SER A 485 -30.52 28.32 -17.13
CA SER A 485 -29.74 27.72 -18.22
C SER A 485 -30.49 26.57 -18.90
N PRO A 486 -30.35 26.41 -20.23
CA PRO A 486 -30.84 25.24 -20.96
C PRO A 486 -29.97 23.98 -20.81
N ILE A 487 -28.87 24.03 -20.05
CA ILE A 487 -27.89 22.94 -19.93
C ILE A 487 -28.28 21.98 -18.79
N GLY A 488 -29.07 20.96 -19.12
CA GLY A 488 -29.20 19.67 -18.38
C GLY A 488 -29.98 19.67 -17.06
N ASP A 489 -30.76 18.61 -16.83
CA ASP A 489 -31.61 18.42 -15.63
C ASP A 489 -30.84 17.99 -14.35
N VAL A 490 -29.49 17.92 -14.41
CA VAL A 490 -28.66 17.43 -13.31
C VAL A 490 -28.12 18.60 -12.48
N PHE A 491 -28.78 18.88 -11.37
CA PHE A 491 -28.42 19.99 -10.48
C PHE A 491 -27.30 19.62 -9.48
N PRO A 492 -26.42 20.55 -9.09
CA PRO A 492 -25.51 20.34 -7.96
C PRO A 492 -26.28 20.02 -6.68
N VAL A 493 -25.84 18.97 -5.97
CA VAL A 493 -26.52 18.49 -4.75
C VAL A 493 -25.84 18.95 -3.46
N ASN A 494 -24.65 19.56 -3.54
CA ASN A 494 -23.98 20.18 -2.40
C ASN A 494 -23.04 21.33 -2.79
N GLU A 495 -22.68 22.18 -1.82
CA GLU A 495 -21.78 23.33 -2.03
C GLU A 495 -20.38 22.92 -2.50
N ALA A 496 -19.88 21.75 -2.12
CA ALA A 496 -18.53 21.33 -2.49
C ALA A 496 -18.37 21.09 -4.00
N GLN A 497 -19.46 20.71 -4.68
CA GLN A 497 -19.51 20.58 -6.14
C GLN A 497 -19.51 21.93 -6.85
N VAL A 498 -20.16 22.95 -6.27
CA VAL A 498 -20.25 24.29 -6.86
C VAL A 498 -18.97 25.09 -6.59
N ARG A 499 -18.31 24.86 -5.46
CA ARG A 499 -17.13 25.62 -5.02
C ARG A 499 -16.04 25.79 -6.09
N PRO A 500 -15.64 24.76 -6.86
CA PRO A 500 -14.63 24.94 -7.87
C PRO A 500 -15.10 25.89 -8.98
N LEU A 501 -16.37 25.79 -9.41
CA LEU A 501 -16.95 26.61 -10.48
C LEU A 501 -16.83 28.10 -10.16
N LEU A 502 -16.99 28.49 -8.89
CA LEU A 502 -16.91 29.89 -8.46
C LEU A 502 -15.53 30.54 -8.68
N GLN A 503 -14.51 29.78 -9.08
CA GLN A 503 -13.21 30.33 -9.52
C GLN A 503 -13.25 30.87 -10.95
N LEU A 504 -14.22 30.46 -11.76
CA LEU A 504 -14.44 31.00 -13.09
C LEU A 504 -15.18 32.34 -12.95
N PRO A 505 -14.66 33.45 -13.49
CA PRO A 505 -15.29 34.76 -13.33
C PRO A 505 -16.58 34.91 -14.16
N ASP A 506 -16.75 34.06 -15.17
CA ASP A 506 -17.83 34.13 -16.15
C ASP A 506 -18.93 33.09 -15.82
N PRO A 507 -20.16 33.52 -15.47
CA PRO A 507 -21.26 32.62 -15.15
C PRO A 507 -21.61 31.62 -16.26
N GLU A 508 -21.48 32.00 -17.53
CA GLU A 508 -21.74 31.07 -18.64
C GLU A 508 -20.69 29.95 -18.68
N LYS A 509 -19.43 30.28 -18.39
CA LYS A 509 -18.36 29.28 -18.24
C LYS A 509 -18.55 28.40 -17.01
N GLN A 510 -19.13 28.92 -15.93
CA GLN A 510 -19.47 28.09 -14.76
C GLN A 510 -20.50 27.01 -15.13
N VAL A 511 -21.54 27.40 -15.86
CA VAL A 511 -22.58 26.48 -16.32
C VAL A 511 -22.02 25.49 -17.34
N SER A 512 -21.21 25.97 -18.30
CA SER A 512 -20.55 25.10 -19.29
C SER A 512 -19.60 24.10 -18.63
N ALA A 513 -18.78 24.54 -17.66
CA ALA A 513 -17.90 23.67 -16.88
C ALA A 513 -18.68 22.60 -16.10
N TRP A 514 -19.85 22.96 -15.58
CA TRP A 514 -20.75 21.97 -14.97
C TRP A 514 -21.26 20.95 -15.97
N GLY A 515 -21.75 21.40 -17.13
CA GLY A 515 -22.20 20.52 -18.22
C GLY A 515 -21.11 19.53 -18.64
N THR A 516 -19.89 20.01 -18.86
CA THR A 516 -18.73 19.16 -19.19
C THR A 516 -18.43 18.16 -18.07
N ALA A 517 -18.54 18.56 -16.80
CA ALA A 517 -18.33 17.64 -15.69
C ALA A 517 -19.41 16.55 -15.62
N VAL A 518 -20.68 16.88 -15.90
CA VAL A 518 -21.79 15.91 -16.00
C VAL A 518 -21.55 14.94 -17.15
N GLU A 519 -21.13 15.44 -18.31
CA GLU A 519 -20.81 14.60 -19.47
C GLU A 519 -19.66 13.63 -19.18
N GLN A 520 -18.58 14.11 -18.54
CA GLN A 520 -17.46 13.25 -18.10
C GLN A 520 -17.86 12.21 -17.05
N ALA A 521 -18.92 12.49 -16.28
CA ALA A 521 -19.53 11.55 -15.34
C ALA A 521 -20.54 10.61 -16.02
N GLY A 522 -20.68 10.64 -17.35
CA GLY A 522 -21.60 9.77 -18.11
C GLY A 522 -23.06 10.21 -18.06
N GLY A 523 -23.33 11.48 -17.81
CA GLY A 523 -24.69 12.02 -17.63
C GLY A 523 -25.21 11.95 -16.19
N ASP A 524 -24.44 11.38 -15.27
CA ASP A 524 -24.74 11.30 -13.84
C ASP A 524 -24.17 12.49 -13.03
N GLN A 525 -24.48 12.53 -11.74
CA GLN A 525 -24.00 13.57 -10.82
C GLN A 525 -22.46 13.58 -10.69
N PRO A 526 -21.75 14.66 -11.10
CA PRO A 526 -20.31 14.72 -11.00
C PRO A 526 -19.83 14.93 -9.55
N SER A 527 -18.71 14.33 -9.17
CA SER A 527 -18.06 14.59 -7.88
C SER A 527 -17.39 15.97 -7.88
N ALA A 528 -17.21 16.56 -6.68
CA ALA A 528 -16.48 17.82 -6.52
C ALA A 528 -15.04 17.78 -7.08
N LYS A 529 -14.44 16.58 -7.18
CA LYS A 529 -13.09 16.40 -7.75
C LYS A 529 -13.13 16.50 -9.28
N GLU A 530 -14.12 15.88 -9.92
CA GLU A 530 -14.30 15.96 -11.37
C GLU A 530 -14.60 17.39 -11.80
N VAL A 531 -15.50 18.08 -11.10
CA VAL A 531 -15.78 19.50 -11.35
C VAL A 531 -14.52 20.35 -11.17
N LYS A 532 -13.70 20.06 -10.16
CA LYS A 532 -12.43 20.74 -9.95
C LYS A 532 -11.44 20.51 -11.09
N THR A 533 -11.37 19.30 -11.63
CA THR A 533 -10.52 18.98 -12.78
C THR A 533 -10.97 19.78 -14.01
N VAL A 534 -12.25 19.77 -14.34
CA VAL A 534 -12.80 20.54 -15.47
C VAL A 534 -12.51 22.03 -15.32
N VAL A 535 -12.74 22.60 -14.13
CA VAL A 535 -12.42 24.02 -13.87
C VAL A 535 -10.93 24.29 -13.99
N PHE A 536 -10.08 23.37 -13.51
CA PHE A 536 -8.63 23.50 -13.63
C PHE A 536 -8.19 23.54 -15.09
N ASP A 537 -8.75 22.65 -15.92
CA ASP A 537 -8.44 22.59 -17.36
C ASP A 537 -8.90 23.87 -18.08
N ILE A 538 -10.06 24.43 -17.71
CA ILE A 538 -10.56 25.70 -18.25
C ILE A 538 -9.68 26.89 -17.83
N LEU A 539 -9.19 26.91 -16.59
CA LEU A 539 -8.31 27.97 -16.09
C LEU A 539 -6.88 27.87 -16.65
N HIS A 540 -6.48 26.70 -17.13
CA HIS A 540 -5.12 26.40 -17.57
C HIS A 540 -5.10 25.64 -18.92
N PRO A 541 -5.61 26.26 -20.01
CA PRO A 541 -5.74 25.59 -21.31
C PRO A 541 -4.37 25.18 -21.92
N ASP A 542 -3.30 25.90 -21.58
CA ASP A 542 -1.94 25.64 -22.06
C ASP A 542 -1.10 24.81 -21.06
N GLY A 543 -1.72 24.28 -19.99
CA GLY A 543 -1.02 23.69 -18.86
C GLY A 543 -0.40 24.73 -17.92
N LEU A 544 0.12 24.27 -16.77
CA LEU A 544 0.78 25.18 -15.82
C LEU A 544 2.06 25.76 -16.46
N PRO A 545 2.33 27.07 -16.33
CA PRO A 545 3.65 27.60 -16.65
C PRO A 545 4.71 26.83 -15.86
N GLU A 546 5.78 26.39 -16.54
CA GLU A 546 6.86 25.62 -15.92
C GLU A 546 7.28 26.30 -14.62
N LYS A 547 7.29 25.53 -13.52
CA LYS A 547 7.83 26.01 -12.26
C LYS A 547 9.26 26.54 -12.51
N PRO A 548 9.66 27.66 -11.87
CA PRO A 548 11.03 28.13 -11.93
C PRO A 548 11.97 26.97 -11.57
N ARG A 549 12.90 26.66 -12.47
CA ARG A 549 13.88 25.58 -12.29
C ARG A 549 14.58 25.72 -10.95
N SER A 550 14.68 24.63 -10.20
CA SER A 550 15.41 24.63 -8.94
C SER A 550 16.86 25.07 -9.16
N ARG A 551 17.50 25.70 -8.17
CA ARG A 551 18.93 26.06 -8.23
C ARG A 551 19.81 24.87 -8.63
N SER A 552 19.40 23.66 -8.26
CA SER A 552 20.04 22.39 -8.64
C SER A 552 19.98 22.12 -10.14
N GLU A 553 18.83 22.35 -10.79
CA GLU A 553 18.65 22.17 -12.23
C GLU A 553 19.35 23.26 -13.04
N GLN A 554 19.36 24.50 -12.54
CA GLN A 554 20.13 25.60 -13.14
C GLN A 554 21.64 25.29 -13.13
N ARG A 555 22.15 24.72 -12.02
CA ARG A 555 23.55 24.28 -11.90
C ARG A 555 23.87 23.14 -12.87
N ILE A 556 23.02 22.13 -12.99
CA ILE A 556 23.24 21.00 -13.91
C ILE A 556 23.30 21.50 -15.36
N GLN A 557 22.42 22.42 -15.72
CA GLN A 557 22.39 22.99 -17.06
C GLN A 557 23.62 23.87 -17.34
N LEU A 558 24.06 24.66 -16.36
CA LEU A 558 25.26 25.50 -16.49
C LEU A 558 26.53 24.64 -16.58
N PHE A 559 26.64 23.58 -15.77
CA PHE A 559 27.73 22.59 -15.87
C PHE A 559 27.75 21.87 -17.23
N SER A 560 26.59 21.56 -17.79
CA SER A 560 26.49 20.96 -19.12
C SER A 560 27.00 21.92 -20.20
N ARG A 561 26.61 23.20 -20.12
CA ARG A 561 27.09 24.25 -21.03
C ARG A 561 28.60 24.46 -20.88
N LEU A 562 29.13 24.42 -19.66
CA LEU A 562 30.56 24.61 -19.36
C LEU A 562 31.41 23.47 -19.93
N LYS A 563 30.93 22.21 -19.78
CA LYS A 563 31.52 21.03 -20.42
C LYS A 563 31.50 21.12 -21.94
N GLU A 564 30.44 21.66 -22.51
CA GLU A 564 30.33 21.81 -23.96
C GLU A 564 31.21 22.95 -24.50
N ALA A 565 31.32 24.06 -23.78
CA ALA A 565 32.17 25.20 -24.13
C ALA A 565 33.66 24.84 -24.09
N THR A 566 34.09 24.09 -23.07
CA THR A 566 35.45 23.55 -22.96
C THR A 566 35.75 22.51 -24.04
N ARG A 567 34.76 21.67 -24.40
CA ARG A 567 34.90 20.71 -25.52
C ARG A 567 34.97 21.38 -26.89
N LYS A 568 34.32 22.54 -27.08
CA LYS A 568 34.27 23.29 -28.35
C LYS A 568 35.36 24.36 -28.49
N LYS A 569 36.37 24.42 -27.61
CA LYS A 569 37.45 25.43 -27.62
C LYS A 569 36.94 26.89 -27.73
N ARG A 570 35.86 27.23 -27.01
CA ARG A 570 35.36 28.61 -26.94
C ARG A 570 36.36 29.53 -26.21
N SER A 571 36.26 30.84 -26.42
CA SER A 571 37.22 31.79 -25.84
C SER A 571 37.17 31.74 -24.31
N TRP A 572 38.34 31.87 -23.66
CA TRP A 572 38.46 31.80 -22.20
C TRP A 572 37.53 32.77 -21.47
N LYS A 573 37.27 33.94 -22.06
CA LYS A 573 36.32 34.94 -21.53
C LYS A 573 34.88 34.40 -21.38
N GLN A 574 34.41 33.58 -22.32
CA GLN A 574 33.08 32.96 -22.23
C GLN A 574 33.00 31.86 -21.18
N VAL A 575 34.12 31.20 -20.90
CA VAL A 575 34.22 30.20 -19.83
C VAL A 575 34.23 30.89 -18.47
N GLU A 576 34.92 32.03 -18.36
CA GLU A 576 35.01 32.86 -17.16
C GLU A 576 33.64 33.43 -16.75
N GLU A 577 32.89 34.04 -17.68
CA GLU A 577 31.52 34.54 -17.43
C GLU A 577 30.57 33.43 -16.94
N MET A 578 30.74 32.20 -17.44
CA MET A 578 29.92 31.06 -17.04
C MET A 578 30.35 30.45 -15.69
N LEU A 579 31.61 30.64 -15.29
CA LEU A 579 32.10 30.27 -13.95
C LEU A 579 31.59 31.26 -12.91
N ASP A 580 31.56 32.56 -13.22
CA ASP A 580 30.98 33.59 -12.35
C ASP A 580 29.48 33.37 -12.11
N GLU A 581 28.72 33.00 -13.17
CA GLU A 581 27.31 32.58 -13.02
C GLU A 581 27.15 31.33 -12.15
N LEU A 582 28.12 30.41 -12.19
CA LEU A 582 28.09 29.19 -11.37
C LEU A 582 28.38 29.50 -9.91
N GLU A 583 29.31 30.43 -9.64
CA GLU A 583 29.66 30.89 -8.30
C GLU A 583 28.52 31.66 -7.65
N ALA A 584 27.78 32.48 -8.41
CA ALA A 584 26.58 33.16 -7.92
C ALA A 584 25.41 32.20 -7.58
N LEU A 585 25.43 30.97 -8.11
CA LEU A 585 24.42 29.92 -7.88
C LEU A 585 24.82 28.90 -6.80
N LEU A 586 26.08 28.92 -6.35
CA LEU A 586 26.60 28.13 -5.23
C LEU A 586 26.20 28.76 -3.90
#